data_AF-A0A8J5LB79-F1
#
_entry.id   AF-A0A8J5LB79-F1
#
_cell.length_a   1.000
_cell.length_b   1.000
_cell.length_c   1.000
_cell.angle_alpha   90.00
_cell.angle_beta   90.00
_cell.angle_gamma   90.00
#
_symmetry.space_group_name_H-M   'P 1'
#
loop_
_entity.id
_entity.type
_entity.pdbx_description
1 polymer ?
#
loop_
_entity_poly.entity_id
_entity_poly.type
_entity_poly.pdbx_seq_one_letter_code
_entity_poly.pdbx_strand_id
1 'polypeptide(L)'
;MISITPLKAHSTPFAIPLLPPPCLRISPRIPCALTRRSMKLRSEFELKGNGALSGDSDPRALDRLKALEAAMNEINSSFGKGSVTRLGSAGGALVIDLHCRETFPSGCLTLDFALGGGLPRGRIVEIFGPESSGKTTLALHAIAEIQKLGGNAMLVDAEHAFDPAYSRALGVDIENLIVCQPDNGEMALEIADRMCRSGAIDLICIDSVSALTPRAEIEGEIGMQQIGLQARLMSQALRKMSGNASKAGCTLIFLNQIRYKIGVFYGNPEVTSGGIALKFFASLRLEIRPIGKIKSAKGDEDIGIRVRVRVQKSKVSRPYKQAEFEIIFGEGVGKLGCLLDCAELMDVIVKKGSWYSYGENRLGQGKEKALQYLRENPTVCNDMEKAVRPMMMDVSRHMSLLAFGQLSTAEEEQINDEK
;
A
#
# COMPACT_ATOMS: atom_id res chain seq x y z
N MET A 1 1.77 -51.34 -55.49
CA MET A 1 3.07 -50.65 -55.61
C MET A 1 2.86 -49.28 -54.98
N ILE A 2 3.40 -48.91 -53.83
CA ILE A 2 4.75 -49.09 -53.30
C ILE A 2 4.67 -49.31 -51.78
N SER A 3 5.49 -50.25 -51.31
CA SER A 3 5.80 -50.63 -49.93
C SER A 3 6.55 -49.54 -49.16
N ILE A 4 6.24 -49.36 -47.87
CA ILE A 4 7.22 -48.87 -46.89
C ILE A 4 7.14 -49.74 -45.63
N THR A 5 8.30 -50.28 -45.26
CA THR A 5 8.58 -51.31 -44.25
C THR A 5 8.71 -50.75 -42.83
N PRO A 6 8.45 -51.55 -41.78
CA PRO A 6 8.72 -51.19 -40.39
C PRO A 6 10.15 -51.62 -39.98
N LEU A 7 10.88 -50.74 -39.29
CA LEU A 7 12.22 -51.05 -38.78
C LEU A 7 12.17 -51.72 -37.40
N LYS A 8 12.76 -52.91 -37.34
CA LYS A 8 12.98 -53.75 -36.16
C LYS A 8 14.23 -53.30 -35.39
N ALA A 9 14.16 -53.53 -34.08
CA ALA A 9 15.23 -53.40 -33.10
C ALA A 9 16.39 -54.39 -33.32
N HIS A 10 17.60 -53.97 -32.99
CA HIS A 10 18.72 -54.84 -32.63
C HIS A 10 19.46 -54.29 -31.40
N SER A 11 19.75 -55.24 -30.51
CA SER A 11 20.41 -55.20 -29.21
C SER A 11 21.95 -55.22 -29.35
N THR A 12 22.74 -54.63 -28.44
CA THR A 12 23.38 -55.23 -27.23
C THR A 12 24.52 -54.24 -26.76
N PRO A 13 25.27 -54.43 -25.65
CA PRO A 13 25.15 -53.60 -24.45
C PRO A 13 26.44 -52.84 -24.08
N PHE A 14 26.34 -51.80 -23.24
CA PHE A 14 27.51 -51.25 -22.52
C PHE A 14 27.17 -51.10 -21.03
N ALA A 15 28.02 -51.68 -20.20
CA ALA A 15 27.87 -51.83 -18.76
C ALA A 15 28.41 -50.60 -17.99
N ILE A 16 27.68 -50.15 -16.97
CA ILE A 16 28.17 -49.28 -15.90
C ILE A 16 27.59 -49.80 -14.56
N PRO A 17 28.37 -49.92 -13.46
CA PRO A 17 27.97 -50.69 -12.30
C PRO A 17 27.14 -49.88 -11.29
N LEU A 18 26.14 -50.56 -10.71
CA LEU A 18 25.30 -50.10 -9.60
C LEU A 18 26.02 -50.30 -8.26
N LEU A 19 26.04 -49.27 -7.42
CA LEU A 19 26.47 -49.32 -6.02
C LEU A 19 25.25 -49.46 -5.09
N PRO A 20 25.22 -50.45 -4.17
CA PRO A 20 24.16 -50.60 -3.17
C PRO A 20 24.47 -49.90 -1.83
N PRO A 21 23.46 -49.65 -0.96
CA PRO A 21 23.61 -48.88 0.27
C PRO A 21 24.18 -49.72 1.43
N PRO A 22 24.90 -49.13 2.41
CA PRO A 22 25.46 -49.91 3.50
C PRO A 22 24.47 -50.08 4.66
N CYS A 23 24.19 -51.34 5.00
CA CYS A 23 23.54 -51.77 6.23
C CYS A 23 24.51 -51.81 7.41
N LEU A 24 23.98 -51.45 8.59
CA LEU A 24 24.61 -51.62 9.91
C LEU A 24 24.96 -53.09 10.21
N ARG A 25 26.11 -53.33 10.85
CA ARG A 25 26.31 -54.43 11.80
C ARG A 25 27.39 -54.11 12.85
N ILE A 26 27.10 -54.64 14.04
CA ILE A 26 27.60 -54.35 15.38
C ILE A 26 28.84 -55.20 15.73
N SER A 27 29.76 -54.67 16.56
CA SER A 27 30.48 -55.39 17.63
C SER A 27 31.39 -54.40 18.44
N PRO A 28 31.94 -54.76 19.62
CA PRO A 28 31.27 -54.83 20.93
C PRO A 28 31.82 -53.82 21.99
N ARG A 29 31.10 -53.74 23.13
CA ARG A 29 31.37 -52.96 24.37
C ARG A 29 32.71 -53.40 25.04
N ILE A 30 33.40 -52.70 25.97
CA ILE A 30 33.06 -51.99 27.24
C ILE A 30 34.36 -51.22 27.72
N PRO A 31 34.45 -50.57 28.92
CA PRO A 31 33.86 -49.32 29.46
C PRO A 31 34.91 -48.19 29.69
N CYS A 32 34.49 -46.93 29.86
CA CYS A 32 35.06 -46.10 30.94
C CYS A 32 34.14 -44.91 31.28
N ALA A 33 33.91 -44.75 32.57
CA ALA A 33 33.11 -43.69 33.18
C ALA A 33 33.75 -42.30 32.96
N LEU A 34 32.92 -41.25 32.89
CA LEU A 34 33.18 -39.92 33.50
C LEU A 34 32.00 -38.96 33.20
N THR A 35 31.22 -38.70 34.25
CA THR A 35 30.50 -37.45 34.59
C THR A 35 29.87 -36.61 33.47
N ARG A 36 28.54 -36.69 33.35
CA ARG A 36 27.70 -35.67 32.68
C ARG A 36 27.71 -34.36 33.48
N ARG A 37 28.32 -33.30 32.94
CA ARG A 37 27.94 -31.92 33.28
C ARG A 37 26.84 -31.47 32.32
N SER A 38 25.61 -31.42 32.82
CA SER A 38 24.52 -30.71 32.16
C SER A 38 24.72 -29.21 32.42
N MET A 39 25.17 -28.46 31.43
CA MET A 39 25.02 -27.01 31.44
C MET A 39 23.60 -26.67 30.97
N LYS A 40 22.70 -26.42 31.93
CA LYS A 40 21.49 -25.65 31.68
C LYS A 40 21.89 -24.19 31.55
N LEU A 41 21.98 -23.69 30.31
CA LEU A 41 21.98 -22.25 30.06
C LEU A 41 20.54 -21.75 30.28
N ARG A 42 20.25 -21.26 31.49
CA ARG A 42 19.12 -20.36 31.72
C ARG A 42 19.54 -18.97 31.28
N SER A 43 18.89 -18.45 30.24
CA SER A 43 18.91 -17.04 29.91
C SER A 43 17.95 -16.33 30.86
N GLU A 44 18.47 -15.64 31.87
CA GLU A 44 17.69 -14.68 32.65
C GLU A 44 17.67 -13.36 31.86
N PHE A 45 16.57 -13.11 31.16
CA PHE A 45 16.27 -11.79 30.61
C PHE A 45 15.59 -10.98 31.71
N GLU A 46 16.36 -10.13 32.41
CA GLU A 46 15.76 -9.07 33.23
C GLU A 46 15.20 -7.99 32.30
N LEU A 47 13.87 -7.84 32.31
CA LEU A 47 13.17 -6.69 31.77
C LEU A 47 13.45 -5.47 32.67
N LYS A 48 14.47 -4.67 32.33
CA LYS A 48 14.62 -3.31 32.85
C LYS A 48 14.17 -2.31 31.79
N GLY A 49 13.11 -1.58 32.12
CA GLY A 49 12.54 -0.53 31.29
C GLY A 49 13.50 0.64 31.09
N ASN A 50 13.31 1.30 29.95
CA ASN A 50 13.93 2.54 29.47
C ASN A 50 15.46 2.54 29.40
N GLY A 51 15.97 2.64 28.17
CA GLY A 51 17.39 2.64 27.78
C GLY A 51 18.24 3.79 28.33
N ALA A 52 18.34 3.91 29.64
CA ALA A 52 19.45 4.56 30.31
C ALA A 52 20.52 3.49 30.59
N LEU A 53 21.65 3.61 29.91
CA LEU A 53 22.85 2.83 30.20
C LEU A 53 23.22 3.03 31.66
N SER A 54 23.30 1.93 32.42
CA SER A 54 23.87 1.92 33.77
C SER A 54 25.29 2.49 33.74
N GLY A 55 25.54 3.51 34.56
CA GLY A 55 26.75 4.32 34.57
C GLY A 55 28.01 3.63 35.11
N ASP A 56 28.47 2.59 34.43
CA ASP A 56 29.88 2.18 34.45
C ASP A 56 30.46 2.46 33.06
N SER A 57 31.05 3.64 32.90
CA SER A 57 31.64 4.08 31.63
C SER A 57 32.94 3.32 31.36
N ASP A 58 32.84 2.16 30.71
CA ASP A 58 34.00 1.45 30.16
C ASP A 58 34.72 2.42 29.19
N PRO A 59 36.01 2.77 29.40
CA PRO A 59 36.72 3.75 28.58
C PRO A 59 36.72 3.39 27.09
N ARG A 60 36.64 2.08 26.78
CA ARG A 60 36.53 1.56 25.41
C ARG A 60 35.19 1.91 24.75
N ALA A 61 34.11 2.04 25.50
CA ALA A 61 32.81 2.44 24.97
C ALA A 61 32.81 3.91 24.56
N LEU A 62 33.48 4.77 25.34
CA LEU A 62 33.63 6.19 25.02
C LEU A 62 34.45 6.39 23.73
N ASP A 63 35.54 5.64 23.56
CA ASP A 63 36.36 5.69 22.36
C ASP A 63 35.62 5.17 21.13
N ARG A 64 34.81 4.11 21.28
CA ARG A 64 33.94 3.61 20.20
C ARG A 64 32.88 4.63 19.80
N LEU A 65 32.29 5.34 20.75
CA LEU A 65 31.30 6.39 20.46
C LEU A 65 31.94 7.57 19.72
N LYS A 66 33.13 8.01 20.14
CA LYS A 66 33.90 9.05 19.45
C LYS A 66 34.27 8.64 18.03
N ALA A 67 34.77 7.42 17.84
CA ALA A 67 35.10 6.89 16.52
C ALA A 67 33.87 6.77 15.62
N LEU A 68 32.73 6.34 16.19
CA LEU A 68 31.46 6.29 15.48
C LEU A 68 30.99 7.68 15.03
N GLU A 69 31.07 8.68 15.90
CA GLU A 69 30.67 10.06 15.57
C GLU A 69 31.60 10.70 14.53
N ALA A 70 32.90 10.44 14.62
CA ALA A 70 33.86 10.87 13.60
C ALA A 70 33.54 10.25 12.22
N ALA A 71 33.28 8.94 12.17
CA ALA A 71 32.89 8.26 10.94
C ALA A 71 31.54 8.78 10.39
N MET A 72 30.55 9.02 11.25
CA MET A 72 29.27 9.61 10.84
C MET A 72 29.45 11.01 10.25
N ASN A 73 30.34 11.83 10.82
CA ASN A 73 30.63 13.18 10.31
C ASN A 73 31.36 13.14 8.97
N GLU A 74 32.33 12.24 8.80
CA GLU A 74 33.04 12.03 7.54
C GLU A 74 32.08 11.61 6.41
N ILE A 75 31.17 10.68 6.70
CA ILE A 75 30.15 10.23 5.75
C ILE A 75 29.20 11.39 5.40
N ASN A 76 28.70 12.14 6.38
CA ASN A 76 27.83 13.29 6.13
C ASN A 76 28.55 14.43 5.37
N SER A 77 29.86 14.59 5.56
CA SER A 77 30.66 15.55 4.78
C SER A 77 30.84 15.09 3.34
N SER A 78 30.99 13.79 3.10
CA SER A 78 31.27 13.21 1.78
C SER A 78 30.01 13.02 0.93
N PHE A 79 28.88 12.66 1.54
CA PHE A 79 27.65 12.29 0.83
C PHE A 79 26.47 13.24 1.05
N GLY A 80 26.65 14.28 1.89
CA GLY A 80 25.66 15.31 2.18
C GLY A 80 25.09 15.24 3.60
N LYS A 81 24.61 16.38 4.11
CA LYS A 81 23.97 16.45 5.44
C LYS A 81 22.75 15.52 5.47
N GLY A 82 22.72 14.59 6.42
CA GLY A 82 21.61 13.66 6.61
C GLY A 82 21.78 12.29 5.95
N SER A 83 22.93 12.01 5.31
CA SER A 83 23.21 10.69 4.72
C SER A 83 23.25 9.57 5.77
N VAL A 84 23.79 9.84 6.96
CA VAL A 84 23.79 8.90 8.08
C VAL A 84 23.40 9.62 9.36
N THR A 85 22.28 9.22 9.95
CA THR A 85 21.76 9.79 11.20
C THR A 85 21.27 8.71 12.15
N ARG A 86 21.35 8.99 13.46
CA ARG A 86 20.83 8.09 14.50
C ARG A 86 19.31 8.19 14.53
N LEU A 87 18.62 7.06 14.37
CA LEU A 87 17.16 7.00 14.29
C LEU A 87 16.45 7.53 15.56
N GLY A 88 17.07 7.38 16.73
CA GLY A 88 16.52 7.83 18.03
C GLY A 88 16.89 9.26 18.45
N SER A 89 17.75 9.95 17.71
CA SER A 89 18.13 11.34 18.00
C SER A 89 17.07 12.27 17.42
N ALA A 90 16.03 12.52 18.19
CA ALA A 90 14.91 13.38 17.82
C ALA A 90 15.37 14.74 17.27
N GLY A 91 14.94 15.07 16.04
CA GLY A 91 14.89 16.44 15.51
C GLY A 91 15.76 16.80 14.30
N GLY A 92 16.77 16.00 13.91
CA GLY A 92 17.82 16.49 12.99
C GLY A 92 17.78 16.07 11.52
N ALA A 93 17.21 14.91 11.16
CA ALA A 93 17.25 14.42 9.76
C ALA A 93 16.03 13.60 9.33
N LEU A 94 15.06 13.44 10.23
CA LEU A 94 13.72 12.99 9.86
C LEU A 94 12.90 14.13 9.23
N VAL A 95 13.46 15.28 8.87
CA VAL A 95 12.68 16.34 8.19
C VAL A 95 12.29 15.93 6.76
N ILE A 96 13.07 15.06 6.11
CA ILE A 96 12.73 14.47 4.81
C ILE A 96 11.77 13.27 4.96
N ASP A 97 11.80 12.58 6.10
CA ASP A 97 10.94 11.42 6.37
C ASP A 97 9.66 11.74 7.18
N LEU A 98 9.58 12.92 7.83
CA LEU A 98 8.35 13.41 8.48
C LEU A 98 7.31 13.73 7.40
N HIS A 99 7.74 14.41 6.32
CA HIS A 99 6.91 14.58 5.12
C HIS A 99 6.55 13.23 4.46
N CYS A 100 7.34 12.16 4.63
CA CYS A 100 6.99 10.82 4.14
C CYS A 100 6.10 9.99 5.09
N ARG A 101 5.92 10.43 6.35
CA ARG A 101 4.90 9.91 7.28
C ARG A 101 3.59 10.67 7.21
N GLU A 102 3.60 11.86 6.63
CA GLU A 102 2.40 12.59 6.33
C GLU A 102 1.57 11.83 5.30
N THR A 103 0.36 11.47 5.71
CA THR A 103 -0.66 10.95 4.80
C THR A 103 -1.56 12.10 4.37
N PHE A 104 -2.09 12.01 3.16
CA PHE A 104 -3.15 12.88 2.68
C PHE A 104 -4.44 12.08 2.44
N PRO A 105 -5.62 12.71 2.54
CA PRO A 105 -6.88 12.02 2.33
C PRO A 105 -6.99 11.44 0.92
N SER A 106 -7.47 10.21 0.78
CA SER A 106 -7.71 9.59 -0.52
C SER A 106 -8.99 10.09 -1.21
N GLY A 107 -9.77 10.94 -0.53
CA GLY A 107 -11.12 11.36 -0.90
C GLY A 107 -12.21 10.34 -0.54
N CYS A 108 -11.84 9.23 0.10
CA CYS A 108 -12.75 8.18 0.55
C CYS A 108 -12.49 7.90 2.03
N LEU A 109 -13.36 8.37 2.92
CA LEU A 109 -13.13 8.27 4.37
C LEU A 109 -12.98 6.82 4.86
N THR A 110 -13.74 5.88 4.29
CA THR A 110 -13.65 4.45 4.62
C THR A 110 -12.31 3.85 4.21
N LEU A 111 -11.73 4.31 3.09
CA LEU A 111 -10.40 3.91 2.65
C LEU A 111 -9.32 4.53 3.54
N ASP A 112 -9.46 5.80 3.89
CA ASP A 112 -8.53 6.49 4.80
C ASP A 112 -8.50 5.80 6.17
N PHE A 113 -9.66 5.34 6.66
CA PHE A 113 -9.75 4.52 7.88
C PHE A 113 -9.04 3.17 7.74
N ALA A 114 -9.26 2.47 6.62
CA ALA A 114 -8.56 1.23 6.34
C ALA A 114 -7.03 1.43 6.26
N LEU A 115 -6.59 2.57 5.72
CA LEU A 115 -5.18 2.91 5.59
C LEU A 115 -4.56 3.49 6.87
N GLY A 116 -5.37 3.92 7.83
CA GLY A 116 -4.89 4.52 9.08
C GLY A 116 -4.47 5.99 8.95
N GLY A 117 -5.07 6.73 8.02
CA GLY A 117 -4.79 8.16 7.80
C GLY A 117 -4.74 8.61 6.34
N GLY A 118 -4.87 7.67 5.39
CA GLY A 118 -4.92 7.94 3.95
C GLY A 118 -3.69 7.52 3.17
N LEU A 119 -3.41 8.20 2.08
CA LEU A 119 -2.33 7.88 1.15
C LEU A 119 -1.00 8.50 1.60
N PRO A 120 0.12 7.75 1.59
CA PRO A 120 1.41 8.25 2.04
C PRO A 120 2.04 9.20 1.02
N ARG A 121 2.57 10.32 1.51
CA ARG A 121 3.43 11.24 0.74
C ARG A 121 4.80 10.62 0.41
N GLY A 122 5.40 11.00 -0.72
CA GLY A 122 6.75 10.57 -1.12
C GLY A 122 6.89 9.08 -1.45
N ARG A 123 5.79 8.36 -1.65
CA ARG A 123 5.79 6.89 -1.85
C ARG A 123 5.05 6.50 -3.12
N ILE A 124 5.37 5.30 -3.60
CA ILE A 124 4.69 4.66 -4.72
C ILE A 124 3.47 3.88 -4.22
N VAL A 125 2.32 4.12 -4.85
CA VAL A 125 1.05 3.43 -4.61
C VAL A 125 0.60 2.78 -5.91
N GLU A 126 0.18 1.51 -5.87
CA GLU A 126 -0.44 0.84 -7.00
C GLU A 126 -1.93 0.63 -6.70
N ILE A 127 -2.80 1.07 -7.61
CA ILE A 127 -4.25 0.78 -7.57
C ILE A 127 -4.56 -0.09 -8.78
N PHE A 128 -5.03 -1.30 -8.55
CA PHE A 128 -5.30 -2.26 -9.61
C PHE A 128 -6.61 -2.99 -9.41
N GLY A 129 -7.21 -3.42 -10.51
CA GLY A 129 -8.56 -3.98 -10.50
C GLY A 129 -9.04 -4.29 -11.92
N PRO A 130 -10.23 -4.90 -12.04
CA PRO A 130 -10.86 -5.09 -13.33
C PRO A 130 -11.20 -3.74 -13.98
N GLU A 131 -11.59 -3.77 -15.24
CA GLU A 131 -12.13 -2.59 -15.93
C GLU A 131 -13.39 -2.08 -15.23
N SER A 132 -13.67 -0.77 -15.36
CA SER A 132 -14.84 -0.12 -14.75
C SER A 132 -15.03 -0.34 -13.24
N SER A 133 -13.95 -0.64 -12.52
CA SER A 133 -13.96 -0.83 -11.06
C SER A 133 -13.85 0.46 -10.25
N GLY A 134 -13.62 1.60 -10.90
CA GLY A 134 -13.43 2.90 -10.23
C GLY A 134 -11.97 3.28 -9.94
N LYS A 135 -10.99 2.66 -10.60
CA LYS A 135 -9.54 2.99 -10.46
C LYS A 135 -9.26 4.47 -10.71
N THR A 136 -9.66 4.95 -11.89
CA THR A 136 -9.48 6.35 -12.31
C THR A 136 -10.28 7.30 -11.41
N THR A 137 -11.52 6.95 -11.06
CA THR A 137 -12.33 7.74 -10.10
C THR A 137 -11.63 7.92 -8.75
N LEU A 138 -11.02 6.85 -8.20
CA LEU A 138 -10.28 6.92 -6.95
C LEU A 138 -9.01 7.80 -7.07
N ALA A 139 -8.31 7.73 -8.20
CA ALA A 139 -7.16 8.59 -8.47
C ALA A 139 -7.55 10.07 -8.63
N LEU A 140 -8.67 10.35 -9.31
CA LEU A 140 -9.20 11.71 -9.45
C LEU A 140 -9.63 12.29 -8.10
N HIS A 141 -10.20 11.49 -7.21
CA HIS A 141 -10.47 11.91 -5.83
C HIS A 141 -9.19 12.23 -5.05
N ALA A 142 -8.13 11.43 -5.18
CA ALA A 142 -6.85 11.71 -4.57
C ALA A 142 -6.24 13.03 -5.10
N ILE A 143 -6.38 13.30 -6.40
CA ILE A 143 -5.99 14.57 -7.04
C ILE A 143 -6.78 15.74 -6.44
N ALA A 144 -8.11 15.63 -6.39
CA ALA A 144 -8.97 16.67 -5.85
C ALA A 144 -8.65 17.01 -4.39
N GLU A 145 -8.32 16.01 -3.55
CA GLU A 145 -7.93 16.25 -2.16
C GLU A 145 -6.56 16.93 -2.04
N ILE A 146 -5.59 16.59 -2.89
CA ILE A 146 -4.29 17.29 -2.88
C ILE A 146 -4.42 18.74 -3.34
N GLN A 147 -5.21 19.00 -4.37
CA GLN A 147 -5.45 20.38 -4.83
C GLN A 147 -6.13 21.22 -3.75
N LYS A 148 -7.07 20.64 -2.98
CA LYS A 148 -7.68 21.34 -1.82
C LYS A 148 -6.69 21.66 -0.71
N LEU A 149 -5.65 20.85 -0.55
CA LEU A 149 -4.55 21.13 0.38
C LEU A 149 -3.56 22.17 -0.16
N GLY A 150 -3.81 22.73 -1.36
CA GLY A 150 -2.93 23.69 -2.03
C GLY A 150 -1.73 23.05 -2.72
N GLY A 151 -1.73 21.71 -2.86
CA GLY A 151 -0.68 20.97 -3.55
C GLY A 151 -0.92 20.86 -5.06
N ASN A 152 0.15 20.62 -5.80
CA ASN A 152 0.07 20.47 -7.25
C ASN A 152 -0.05 18.99 -7.63
N ALA A 153 -0.92 18.71 -8.60
CA ALA A 153 -1.15 17.36 -9.10
C ALA A 153 -0.90 17.27 -10.61
N MET A 154 -0.42 16.11 -11.04
CA MET A 154 -0.19 15.78 -12.44
C MET A 154 -0.85 14.45 -12.80
N LEU A 155 -1.51 14.40 -13.95
CA LEU A 155 -2.07 13.19 -14.54
C LEU A 155 -1.31 12.85 -15.82
N VAL A 156 -0.75 11.65 -15.88
CA VAL A 156 -0.19 11.05 -17.08
C VAL A 156 -1.24 10.11 -17.65
N ASP A 157 -1.96 10.57 -18.66
CA ASP A 157 -3.03 9.85 -19.34
C ASP A 157 -2.45 9.09 -20.55
N ALA A 158 -1.97 7.87 -20.29
CA ALA A 158 -1.49 6.95 -21.31
C ALA A 158 -2.64 6.16 -21.98
N GLU A 159 -3.82 6.07 -21.34
CA GLU A 159 -5.01 5.44 -21.96
C GLU A 159 -5.76 6.39 -22.91
N HIS A 160 -5.41 7.68 -22.95
CA HIS A 160 -6.10 8.72 -23.71
C HIS A 160 -7.61 8.78 -23.40
N ALA A 161 -7.98 8.51 -22.16
CA ALA A 161 -9.36 8.35 -21.71
C ALA A 161 -9.79 9.43 -20.70
N PHE A 162 -8.99 10.48 -20.53
CA PHE A 162 -9.29 11.55 -19.58
C PHE A 162 -10.51 12.39 -20.00
N ASP A 163 -11.49 12.49 -19.10
CA ASP A 163 -12.67 13.34 -19.25
C ASP A 163 -12.60 14.54 -18.28
N PRO A 164 -12.39 15.78 -18.78
CA PRO A 164 -12.38 16.99 -17.97
C PRO A 164 -13.72 17.30 -17.29
N ALA A 165 -14.85 16.99 -17.92
CA ALA A 165 -16.18 17.29 -17.38
C ALA A 165 -16.48 16.39 -16.17
N TYR A 166 -16.21 15.09 -16.31
CA TYR A 166 -16.30 14.16 -15.19
C TYR A 166 -15.34 14.53 -14.06
N SER A 167 -14.09 14.86 -14.38
CA SER A 167 -13.09 15.25 -13.38
C SER A 167 -13.50 16.50 -12.59
N ARG A 168 -14.08 17.50 -13.26
CA ARG A 168 -14.63 18.69 -12.59
C ARG A 168 -15.76 18.34 -11.64
N ALA A 169 -16.65 17.42 -12.03
CA ALA A 169 -17.75 16.97 -11.17
C ALA A 169 -17.25 16.27 -9.89
N LEU A 170 -16.10 15.58 -9.96
CA LEU A 170 -15.42 15.00 -8.80
C LEU A 170 -14.72 16.03 -7.89
N GLY A 171 -14.69 17.31 -8.31
CA GLY A 171 -14.05 18.41 -7.59
C GLY A 171 -12.57 18.58 -7.89
N VAL A 172 -12.09 18.08 -9.03
CA VAL A 172 -10.74 18.36 -9.55
C VAL A 172 -10.72 19.77 -10.14
N ASP A 173 -9.71 20.55 -9.77
CA ASP A 173 -9.42 21.83 -10.39
C ASP A 173 -8.71 21.61 -11.73
N ILE A 174 -9.49 21.73 -12.81
CA ILE A 174 -9.04 21.48 -14.18
C ILE A 174 -8.05 22.56 -14.65
N GLU A 175 -8.14 23.79 -14.13
CA GLU A 175 -7.27 24.88 -14.59
C GLU A 175 -5.83 24.69 -14.10
N ASN A 176 -5.69 24.14 -12.89
CA ASN A 176 -4.39 23.88 -12.26
C ASN A 176 -3.90 22.43 -12.42
N LEU A 177 -4.68 21.54 -13.03
CA LEU A 177 -4.27 20.15 -13.26
C LEU A 177 -3.29 20.05 -14.42
N ILE A 178 -2.10 19.51 -14.16
CA ILE A 178 -1.11 19.25 -15.20
C ILE A 178 -1.44 17.92 -15.87
N VAL A 179 -1.81 17.92 -17.15
CA VAL A 179 -2.09 16.70 -17.90
C VAL A 179 -0.99 16.45 -18.94
N CYS A 180 -0.51 15.22 -19.01
CA CYS A 180 0.43 14.76 -20.03
C CYS A 180 -0.16 13.56 -20.75
N GLN A 181 -0.24 13.64 -22.08
CA GLN A 181 -0.63 12.55 -22.97
C GLN A 181 0.60 12.11 -23.76
N PRO A 182 1.30 11.06 -23.32
CA PRO A 182 2.56 10.65 -23.92
C PRO A 182 2.36 9.66 -25.08
N ASP A 183 3.17 9.78 -26.13
CA ASP A 183 3.21 8.83 -27.25
C ASP A 183 3.79 7.46 -26.88
N ASN A 184 4.75 7.42 -25.94
CA ASN A 184 5.49 6.21 -25.57
C ASN A 184 5.68 6.09 -24.04
N GLY A 185 5.81 4.86 -23.55
CA GLY A 185 6.01 4.56 -22.13
C GLY A 185 7.30 5.13 -21.54
N GLU A 186 8.40 5.17 -22.30
CA GLU A 186 9.66 5.81 -21.87
C GLU A 186 9.45 7.30 -21.60
N MET A 187 8.77 7.97 -22.52
CA MET A 187 8.51 9.41 -22.43
C MET A 187 7.60 9.72 -21.24
N ALA A 188 6.54 8.94 -21.04
CA ALA A 188 5.64 9.05 -19.89
C ALA A 188 6.40 9.02 -18.55
N LEU A 189 7.27 8.00 -18.38
CA LEU A 189 8.02 7.79 -17.15
C LEU A 189 9.13 8.82 -16.97
N GLU A 190 9.76 9.28 -18.05
CA GLU A 190 10.79 10.31 -17.99
C GLU A 190 10.21 11.68 -17.64
N ILE A 191 9.07 12.05 -18.21
CA ILE A 191 8.35 13.28 -17.84
C ILE A 191 7.96 13.22 -16.36
N ALA A 192 7.34 12.11 -15.92
CA ALA A 192 6.97 11.93 -14.52
C ALA A 192 8.18 12.03 -13.56
N ASP A 193 9.33 11.46 -13.93
CA ASP A 193 10.55 11.51 -13.10
C ASP A 193 11.19 12.91 -13.07
N ARG A 194 11.15 13.67 -14.17
CA ARG A 194 11.61 15.07 -14.21
C ARG A 194 10.71 15.97 -13.37
N MET A 195 9.40 15.78 -13.49
CA MET A 195 8.39 16.50 -12.72
C MET A 195 8.45 16.18 -11.23
N CYS A 196 8.73 14.93 -10.87
CA CYS A 196 8.99 14.54 -9.49
C CYS A 196 10.27 15.21 -8.93
N ARG A 197 11.34 15.27 -9.73
CA ARG A 197 12.61 15.89 -9.32
C ARG A 197 12.56 17.39 -9.14
N SER A 198 11.62 18.09 -9.77
CA SER A 198 11.47 19.53 -9.59
C SER A 198 11.01 19.90 -8.18
N GLY A 199 10.40 18.96 -7.45
CA GLY A 199 9.80 19.21 -6.13
C GLY A 199 8.54 20.08 -6.18
N ALA A 200 8.06 20.44 -7.37
CA ALA A 200 6.91 21.31 -7.55
C ALA A 200 5.57 20.55 -7.59
N ILE A 201 5.59 19.22 -7.61
CA ILE A 201 4.40 18.36 -7.72
C ILE A 201 4.32 17.42 -6.52
N ASP A 202 3.18 17.44 -5.83
CA ASP A 202 2.88 16.61 -4.67
C ASP A 202 2.35 15.22 -5.07
N LEU A 203 1.64 15.12 -6.19
CA LEU A 203 1.04 13.87 -6.66
C LEU A 203 1.12 13.72 -8.17
N ILE A 204 1.59 12.56 -8.62
CA ILE A 204 1.56 12.13 -10.01
C ILE A 204 0.74 10.84 -10.12
N CYS A 205 -0.33 10.88 -10.90
CA CYS A 205 -1.15 9.72 -11.26
C CYS A 205 -0.80 9.26 -12.67
N ILE A 206 -0.56 7.97 -12.86
CA ILE A 206 -0.25 7.36 -14.16
C ILE A 206 -1.37 6.40 -14.52
N ASP A 207 -2.17 6.76 -15.53
CA ASP A 207 -3.33 6.02 -16.02
C ASP A 207 -3.10 5.54 -17.46
N SER A 208 -2.69 4.29 -17.72
CA SER A 208 -2.37 3.21 -16.78
C SER A 208 -1.05 2.54 -17.17
N VAL A 209 -0.49 1.72 -16.27
CA VAL A 209 0.73 0.93 -16.52
C VAL A 209 0.57 0.03 -17.73
N SER A 210 -0.63 -0.50 -17.97
CA SER A 210 -0.90 -1.37 -19.11
C SER A 210 -0.71 -0.65 -20.45
N ALA A 211 -0.92 0.66 -20.49
CA ALA A 211 -0.75 1.51 -21.67
C ALA A 211 0.65 2.13 -21.80
N LEU A 212 1.58 1.84 -20.88
CA LEU A 212 2.98 2.26 -21.00
C LEU A 212 3.72 1.34 -22.00
N THR A 213 3.38 1.47 -23.27
CA THR A 213 3.99 0.71 -24.37
C THR A 213 5.37 1.27 -24.70
N PRO A 214 6.43 0.44 -24.68
CA PRO A 214 7.76 0.87 -25.08
C PRO A 214 7.80 1.34 -26.53
N ARG A 215 8.67 2.31 -26.83
CA ARG A 215 8.84 2.86 -28.19
C ARG A 215 9.11 1.78 -29.24
N ALA A 216 9.94 0.80 -28.92
CA ALA A 216 10.25 -0.28 -29.86
C ALA A 216 9.03 -1.16 -30.18
N GLU A 217 8.04 -1.24 -29.27
CA GLU A 217 6.80 -1.98 -29.50
C GLU A 217 5.85 -1.19 -30.41
N ILE A 218 5.82 0.13 -30.26
CA ILE A 218 5.00 1.04 -31.09
C ILE A 218 5.55 1.17 -32.52
N GLU A 219 6.87 1.26 -32.68
CA GLU A 219 7.54 1.31 -33.99
C GLU A 219 7.60 -0.07 -34.68
N GLY A 220 7.35 -1.15 -33.93
CA GLY A 220 7.37 -2.52 -34.43
C GLY A 220 6.09 -2.92 -35.16
N GLU A 221 6.17 -3.98 -35.96
CA GLU A 221 4.99 -4.56 -36.61
C GLU A 221 4.13 -5.36 -35.62
N ILE A 222 2.81 -5.32 -35.79
CA ILE A 222 1.86 -6.09 -34.98
C ILE A 222 2.16 -7.58 -35.14
N GLY A 223 2.45 -8.25 -34.02
CA GLY A 223 2.82 -9.68 -33.99
C GLY A 223 4.32 -9.93 -33.83
N MET A 224 5.16 -8.89 -33.90
CA MET A 224 6.57 -9.00 -33.54
C MET A 224 6.72 -9.33 -32.05
N GLN A 225 7.47 -10.39 -31.73
CA GLN A 225 7.67 -10.82 -30.35
C GLN A 225 8.71 -9.94 -29.65
N GLN A 226 8.26 -9.08 -28.73
CA GLN A 226 9.14 -8.30 -27.86
C GLN A 226 8.93 -8.69 -26.40
N ILE A 227 9.56 -9.78 -25.99
CA ILE A 227 9.29 -10.40 -24.68
C ILE A 227 9.86 -9.53 -23.55
N GLY A 228 8.98 -9.04 -22.68
CA GLY A 228 9.34 -8.45 -21.38
C GLY A 228 9.94 -7.04 -21.44
N LEU A 229 9.81 -6.34 -22.56
CA LEU A 229 10.36 -4.98 -22.73
C LEU A 229 9.74 -4.00 -21.72
N GLN A 230 8.40 -4.01 -21.59
CA GLN A 230 7.67 -3.19 -20.61
C GLN A 230 8.12 -3.45 -19.17
N ALA A 231 8.35 -4.72 -18.79
CA ALA A 231 8.79 -5.07 -17.43
C ALA A 231 10.20 -4.54 -17.11
N ARG A 232 11.10 -4.54 -18.10
CA ARG A 232 12.45 -3.98 -17.98
C ARG A 232 12.40 -2.46 -17.85
N LEU A 233 11.60 -1.80 -18.68
CA LEU A 233 11.36 -0.36 -18.62
C LEU A 233 10.86 0.07 -17.24
N MET A 234 9.81 -0.59 -16.74
CA MET A 234 9.26 -0.32 -15.41
C MET A 234 10.29 -0.52 -14.30
N SER A 235 11.06 -1.61 -14.36
CA SER A 235 12.11 -1.89 -13.36
C SER A 235 13.19 -0.81 -13.30
N GLN A 236 13.56 -0.26 -14.45
CA GLN A 236 14.55 0.82 -14.54
C GLN A 236 13.97 2.14 -14.04
N ALA A 237 12.75 2.49 -14.47
CA ALA A 237 12.07 3.72 -14.09
C ALA A 237 11.81 3.77 -12.58
N LEU A 238 11.19 2.73 -12.00
CA LEU A 238 10.86 2.69 -10.58
C LEU A 238 12.09 2.79 -9.67
N ARG A 239 13.24 2.24 -10.11
CA ARG A 239 14.50 2.35 -9.37
C ARG A 239 14.99 3.80 -9.26
N LYS A 240 14.79 4.61 -10.30
CA LYS A 240 15.11 6.05 -10.28
C LYS A 240 14.06 6.85 -9.52
N MET A 241 12.79 6.64 -9.88
CA MET A 241 11.66 7.41 -9.35
C MET A 241 11.46 7.20 -7.84
N SER A 242 11.66 5.99 -7.31
CA SER A 242 11.43 5.74 -5.87
C SER A 242 12.31 6.60 -4.97
N GLY A 243 13.56 6.87 -5.36
CA GLY A 243 14.45 7.73 -4.60
C GLY A 243 14.07 9.21 -4.73
N ASN A 244 13.68 9.63 -5.94
CA ASN A 244 13.27 11.01 -6.21
C ASN A 244 11.95 11.35 -5.52
N ALA A 245 10.96 10.45 -5.57
CA ALA A 245 9.67 10.58 -4.91
C ALA A 245 9.83 10.81 -3.40
N SER A 246 10.68 10.01 -2.73
CA SER A 246 10.91 10.16 -1.30
C SER A 246 11.62 11.47 -0.93
N LYS A 247 12.54 11.95 -1.78
CA LYS A 247 13.24 13.23 -1.55
C LYS A 247 12.34 14.44 -1.78
N ALA A 248 11.47 14.36 -2.79
CA ALA A 248 10.56 15.44 -3.18
C ALA A 248 9.26 15.46 -2.36
N GLY A 249 8.95 14.40 -1.59
CA GLY A 249 7.64 14.24 -0.94
C GLY A 249 6.49 13.95 -1.91
N CYS A 250 6.80 13.66 -3.18
CA CYS A 250 5.84 13.41 -4.25
C CYS A 250 5.30 11.98 -4.21
N THR A 251 3.98 11.80 -4.16
CA THR A 251 3.32 10.49 -4.26
C THR A 251 3.13 10.09 -5.71
N LEU A 252 3.46 8.84 -6.03
CA LEU A 252 3.28 8.29 -7.37
C LEU A 252 2.19 7.22 -7.34
N ILE A 253 1.04 7.48 -7.94
CA ILE A 253 -0.05 6.52 -8.08
C ILE A 253 0.02 5.88 -9.47
N PHE A 254 0.21 4.57 -9.51
CA PHE A 254 0.13 3.78 -10.73
C PHE A 254 -1.21 3.06 -10.79
N LEU A 255 -2.00 3.36 -11.82
CA LEU A 255 -3.19 2.60 -12.13
C LEU A 255 -2.80 1.39 -12.99
N ASN A 256 -3.35 0.23 -12.67
CA ASN A 256 -3.00 -1.01 -13.36
C ASN A 256 -4.23 -1.89 -13.58
N GLN A 257 -4.17 -2.71 -14.63
CA GLN A 257 -5.24 -3.64 -14.98
C GLN A 257 -4.87 -5.06 -14.52
N ILE A 258 -5.90 -5.86 -14.25
CA ILE A 258 -5.73 -7.30 -14.01
C ILE A 258 -5.66 -8.03 -15.35
N ARG A 259 -4.74 -8.99 -15.43
CA ARG A 259 -4.57 -9.96 -16.53
C ARG A 259 -4.54 -11.37 -15.94
N TYR A 260 -4.88 -12.37 -16.74
CA TYR A 260 -4.83 -13.77 -16.31
C TYR A 260 -3.60 -14.46 -16.88
N LYS A 261 -2.82 -15.11 -16.02
CA LYS A 261 -1.70 -15.94 -16.45
C LYS A 261 -2.20 -17.29 -16.94
N ILE A 262 -2.03 -17.55 -18.24
CA ILE A 262 -2.39 -18.83 -18.87
C ILE A 262 -1.54 -19.95 -18.27
N GLY A 263 -2.15 -21.11 -18.02
CA GLY A 263 -1.46 -22.33 -17.56
C GLY A 263 -1.31 -22.46 -16.04
N VAL A 264 -1.93 -21.57 -15.25
CA VAL A 264 -2.01 -21.72 -13.78
C VAL A 264 -3.31 -22.42 -13.42
N PHE A 265 -3.24 -23.71 -13.10
CA PHE A 265 -4.40 -24.53 -12.69
C PHE A 265 -4.66 -24.51 -11.18
N TYR A 266 -3.69 -24.06 -10.37
CA TYR A 266 -3.79 -24.01 -8.91
C TYR A 266 -3.28 -22.66 -8.39
N GLY A 267 -4.03 -22.06 -7.44
CA GLY A 267 -3.74 -20.73 -6.87
C GLY A 267 -4.49 -19.59 -7.59
N ASN A 268 -4.09 -18.34 -7.30
CA ASN A 268 -4.68 -17.16 -7.96
C ASN A 268 -4.00 -16.92 -9.32
N PRO A 269 -4.72 -17.02 -10.46
CA PRO A 269 -4.17 -16.80 -11.80
C PRO A 269 -3.97 -15.31 -12.15
N GLU A 270 -4.44 -14.39 -11.31
CA GLU A 270 -4.41 -12.96 -11.59
C GLU A 270 -3.02 -12.35 -11.43
N VAL A 271 -2.62 -11.58 -12.43
CA VAL A 271 -1.37 -10.84 -12.50
C VAL A 271 -1.64 -9.40 -12.95
N THR A 272 -0.70 -8.50 -12.69
CA THR A 272 -0.76 -7.10 -13.11
C THR A 272 0.27 -6.84 -14.22
N SER A 273 0.00 -5.87 -15.10
CA SER A 273 0.92 -5.49 -16.17
C SER A 273 2.19 -4.81 -15.62
N GLY A 274 3.23 -4.69 -16.46
CA GLY A 274 4.49 -4.01 -16.08
C GLY A 274 5.47 -4.85 -15.26
N GLY A 275 5.24 -6.16 -15.12
CA GLY A 275 6.14 -7.08 -14.41
C GLY A 275 6.04 -7.02 -12.88
N ILE A 276 7.03 -7.58 -12.19
CA ILE A 276 6.99 -7.74 -10.73
C ILE A 276 7.54 -6.51 -9.99
N ALA A 277 8.32 -5.65 -10.65
CA ALA A 277 9.00 -4.53 -10.02
C ALA A 277 8.04 -3.62 -9.24
N LEU A 278 6.92 -3.24 -9.85
CA LEU A 278 5.92 -2.38 -9.20
C LEU A 278 5.41 -2.99 -7.89
N LYS A 279 5.22 -4.31 -7.83
CA LYS A 279 4.79 -5.01 -6.61
C LYS A 279 5.78 -4.85 -5.45
N PHE A 280 7.08 -4.76 -5.73
CA PHE A 280 8.12 -4.60 -4.70
C PHE A 280 8.32 -3.15 -4.29
N PHE A 281 8.36 -2.24 -5.26
CA PHE A 281 8.56 -0.81 -5.04
C PHE A 281 7.33 -0.14 -4.39
N ALA A 282 6.11 -0.56 -4.74
CA ALA A 282 4.89 -0.02 -4.16
C ALA A 282 4.88 -0.21 -2.63
N SER A 283 4.65 0.89 -1.91
CA SER A 283 4.45 0.90 -0.47
C SER A 283 3.02 0.51 -0.11
N LEU A 284 2.06 0.91 -0.94
CA LEU A 284 0.67 0.48 -0.87
C LEU A 284 0.27 -0.20 -2.17
N ARG A 285 -0.46 -1.32 -2.06
CA ARG A 285 -1.13 -1.96 -3.19
C ARG A 285 -2.60 -2.12 -2.86
N LEU A 286 -3.45 -1.46 -3.62
CA LEU A 286 -4.90 -1.41 -3.43
C LEU A 286 -5.56 -2.20 -4.56
N GLU A 287 -6.27 -3.26 -4.19
CA GLU A 287 -7.08 -4.03 -5.12
C GLU A 287 -8.52 -3.52 -5.04
N ILE A 288 -9.01 -2.96 -6.14
CA ILE A 288 -10.38 -2.46 -6.24
C ILE A 288 -11.25 -3.44 -7.02
N ARG A 289 -12.43 -3.78 -6.50
CA ARG A 289 -13.39 -4.67 -7.16
C ARG A 289 -14.82 -4.20 -6.98
N PRO A 290 -15.65 -4.24 -8.04
CA PRO A 290 -17.09 -4.04 -7.90
C PRO A 290 -17.70 -5.23 -7.15
N ILE A 291 -18.58 -4.93 -6.18
CA ILE A 291 -19.35 -5.92 -5.42
C ILE A 291 -20.77 -6.06 -6.00
N GLY A 292 -21.36 -4.94 -6.40
CA GLY A 292 -22.73 -4.89 -6.90
C GLY A 292 -23.06 -3.54 -7.51
N LYS A 293 -24.20 -3.46 -8.20
CA LYS A 293 -24.71 -2.23 -8.79
C LYS A 293 -25.78 -1.61 -7.89
N ILE A 294 -25.87 -0.29 -7.92
CA ILE A 294 -26.86 0.50 -7.19
C ILE A 294 -27.95 0.88 -8.18
N LYS A 295 -29.18 0.44 -7.93
CA LYS A 295 -30.34 0.75 -8.76
C LYS A 295 -31.13 1.92 -8.19
N SER A 296 -31.79 2.67 -9.07
CA SER A 296 -32.72 3.72 -8.67
C SER A 296 -33.94 3.18 -7.94
N ALA A 297 -34.40 3.89 -6.92
CA ALA A 297 -35.70 3.63 -6.29
C ALA A 297 -36.89 3.89 -7.23
N LYS A 298 -36.67 4.63 -8.34
CA LYS A 298 -37.72 5.08 -9.28
C LYS A 298 -37.62 4.45 -10.68
N GLY A 299 -36.70 3.52 -10.94
CA GLY A 299 -36.52 2.90 -12.25
C GLY A 299 -35.47 1.78 -12.28
N ASP A 300 -35.31 1.11 -13.42
CA ASP A 300 -34.36 -0.01 -13.60
C ASP A 300 -32.96 0.46 -14.07
N GLU A 301 -32.67 1.75 -13.97
CA GLU A 301 -31.37 2.33 -14.31
C GLU A 301 -30.35 2.16 -13.18
N ASP A 302 -29.13 1.78 -13.55
CA ASP A 302 -27.98 1.67 -12.66
C ASP A 302 -27.41 3.08 -12.37
N ILE A 303 -27.60 3.59 -11.15
CA ILE A 303 -27.11 4.93 -10.74
C ILE A 303 -25.63 4.88 -10.33
N GLY A 304 -25.13 3.71 -9.94
CA GLY A 304 -23.75 3.59 -9.48
C GLY A 304 -23.32 2.16 -9.20
N ILE A 305 -22.13 2.04 -8.63
CA ILE A 305 -21.52 0.77 -8.26
C ILE A 305 -21.08 0.81 -6.79
N ARG A 306 -21.28 -0.30 -6.09
CA ARG A 306 -20.69 -0.54 -4.79
C ARG A 306 -19.37 -1.26 -4.98
N VAL A 307 -18.33 -0.73 -4.36
CA VAL A 307 -16.95 -1.15 -4.61
C VAL A 307 -16.28 -1.54 -3.30
N ARG A 308 -15.45 -2.59 -3.36
CA ARG A 308 -14.57 -3.01 -2.28
C ARG A 308 -13.12 -2.72 -2.67
N VAL A 309 -12.41 -2.02 -1.81
CA VAL A 309 -10.96 -1.85 -1.91
C VAL A 309 -10.29 -2.69 -0.82
N ARG A 310 -9.44 -3.63 -1.23
CA ARG A 310 -8.62 -4.45 -0.34
C ARG A 310 -7.17 -3.97 -0.37
N VAL A 311 -6.61 -3.74 0.81
CA VAL A 311 -5.19 -3.42 0.95
C VAL A 311 -4.37 -4.70 0.84
N GLN A 312 -3.88 -5.04 -0.35
CA GLN A 312 -3.07 -6.25 -0.55
C GLN A 312 -1.65 -6.12 0.03
N LYS A 313 -1.10 -4.90 0.06
CA LYS A 313 0.21 -4.61 0.63
C LYS A 313 0.18 -3.25 1.30
N SER A 314 0.74 -3.16 2.49
CA SER A 314 1.01 -1.88 3.14
C SER A 314 2.34 -1.92 3.88
N LYS A 315 3.17 -0.89 3.69
CA LYS A 315 4.38 -0.60 4.47
C LYS A 315 4.17 0.51 5.51
N VAL A 316 2.99 1.13 5.50
CA VAL A 316 2.64 2.28 6.36
C VAL A 316 1.64 1.90 7.45
N SER A 317 0.83 0.87 7.18
CA SER A 317 -0.27 0.43 8.05
C SER A 317 -0.46 -1.08 7.95
N ARG A 318 -1.44 -1.61 8.70
CA ARG A 318 -1.73 -3.04 8.69
C ARG A 318 -2.28 -3.48 7.33
N PRO A 319 -1.64 -4.45 6.65
CA PRO A 319 -2.15 -4.97 5.40
C PRO A 319 -3.45 -5.77 5.61
N TYR A 320 -4.13 -6.08 4.50
CA TYR A 320 -5.33 -6.92 4.41
C TYR A 320 -6.64 -6.34 4.96
N LYS A 321 -6.63 -5.09 5.41
CA LYS A 321 -7.85 -4.33 5.66
C LYS A 321 -8.65 -4.12 4.37
N GLN A 322 -9.96 -3.97 4.53
CA GLN A 322 -10.90 -3.75 3.45
C GLN A 322 -11.71 -2.49 3.74
N ALA A 323 -11.98 -1.73 2.69
CA ALA A 323 -12.89 -0.60 2.70
C ALA A 323 -13.98 -0.85 1.67
N GLU A 324 -15.22 -0.54 2.02
CA GLU A 324 -16.34 -0.55 1.10
C GLU A 324 -16.90 0.85 0.98
N PHE A 325 -17.30 1.23 -0.22
CA PHE A 325 -17.96 2.49 -0.49
C PHE A 325 -18.74 2.42 -1.81
N GLU A 326 -19.55 3.44 -2.02
CA GLU A 326 -20.43 3.57 -3.17
C GLU A 326 -19.89 4.67 -4.09
N ILE A 327 -19.80 4.35 -5.38
CA ILE A 327 -19.44 5.30 -6.44
C ILE A 327 -20.70 5.55 -7.25
N ILE A 328 -21.18 6.78 -7.20
CA ILE A 328 -22.31 7.28 -7.98
C ILE A 328 -21.77 7.84 -9.30
N PHE A 329 -22.40 7.49 -10.42
CA PHE A 329 -21.96 8.01 -11.71
C PHE A 329 -22.22 9.52 -11.80
N GLY A 330 -21.24 10.28 -12.29
CA GLY A 330 -21.28 11.75 -12.34
C GLY A 330 -20.92 12.47 -11.03
N GLU A 331 -21.18 11.88 -9.86
CA GLU A 331 -20.86 12.50 -8.56
C GLU A 331 -19.58 11.95 -7.91
N GLY A 332 -19.21 10.72 -8.24
CA GLY A 332 -18.06 10.03 -7.65
C GLY A 332 -18.39 9.32 -6.35
N VAL A 333 -17.43 9.30 -5.42
CA VAL A 333 -17.55 8.60 -4.15
C VAL A 333 -18.51 9.36 -3.22
N GLY A 334 -19.54 8.65 -2.74
CA GLY A 334 -20.52 9.20 -1.82
C GLY A 334 -19.92 9.49 -0.44
N LYS A 335 -19.48 10.74 -0.20
CA LYS A 335 -18.86 11.16 1.07
C LYS A 335 -19.73 10.89 2.29
N LEU A 336 -21.02 11.22 2.20
CA LEU A 336 -21.99 10.98 3.28
C LEU A 336 -22.18 9.48 3.56
N GLY A 337 -22.18 8.66 2.50
CA GLY A 337 -22.20 7.20 2.60
C GLY A 337 -21.00 6.68 3.37
N CYS A 338 -19.81 7.15 2.99
CA CYS A 338 -18.56 6.78 3.67
C CYS A 338 -18.55 7.22 5.13
N LEU A 339 -19.05 8.43 5.43
CA LEU A 339 -19.12 8.93 6.81
C LEU A 339 -20.05 8.08 7.67
N LEU A 340 -21.23 7.73 7.15
CA LEU A 340 -22.20 6.88 7.84
C LEU A 340 -21.61 5.48 8.10
N ASP A 341 -21.00 4.87 7.08
CA ASP A 341 -20.39 3.54 7.19
C ASP A 341 -19.22 3.55 8.20
N CYS A 342 -18.38 4.60 8.21
CA CYS A 342 -17.33 4.78 9.22
C CYS A 342 -17.90 4.96 10.64
N ALA A 343 -18.98 5.74 10.78
CA ALA A 343 -19.61 5.98 12.07
C ALA A 343 -20.31 4.74 12.63
N GLU A 344 -20.85 3.86 11.77
CA GLU A 344 -21.35 2.53 12.16
C GLU A 344 -20.20 1.63 12.64
N LEU A 345 -19.06 1.64 11.94
CA LEU A 345 -17.89 0.83 12.34
C LEU A 345 -17.24 1.26 13.67
N MET A 346 -17.43 2.52 14.07
CA MET A 346 -16.89 3.08 15.32
C MET A 346 -17.91 3.13 16.45
N ASP A 347 -19.09 2.52 16.27
CA ASP A 347 -20.19 2.55 17.23
C ASP A 347 -20.66 3.97 17.63
N VAL A 348 -20.34 4.98 16.82
CA VAL A 348 -20.83 6.36 16.97
C VAL A 348 -22.31 6.44 16.61
N ILE A 349 -22.72 5.66 15.61
CA ILE A 349 -24.11 5.48 15.23
C ILE A 349 -24.59 4.13 15.73
N VAL A 350 -25.71 4.13 16.45
CA VAL A 350 -26.33 2.91 16.93
C VAL A 350 -27.40 2.46 15.94
N LYS A 351 -27.21 1.25 15.42
CA LYS A 351 -28.16 0.60 14.52
C LYS A 351 -29.02 -0.41 15.27
N LYS A 352 -30.31 -0.09 15.43
CA LYS A 352 -31.31 -0.99 16.03
C LYS A 352 -32.18 -1.59 14.93
N GLY A 353 -31.81 -2.78 14.47
CA GLY A 353 -32.43 -3.41 13.30
C GLY A 353 -32.16 -2.61 12.03
N SER A 354 -33.20 -2.05 11.42
CA SER A 354 -33.08 -1.17 10.23
C SER A 354 -33.02 0.32 10.57
N TRP A 355 -33.06 0.70 11.84
CA TRP A 355 -33.07 2.12 12.26
C TRP A 355 -31.69 2.62 12.64
N TYR A 356 -31.31 3.78 12.11
CA TYR A 356 -30.07 4.49 12.44
C TYR A 356 -30.37 5.63 13.44
N SER A 357 -29.61 5.69 14.54
CA SER A 357 -29.72 6.74 15.55
C SER A 357 -28.33 7.29 15.90
N TYR A 358 -28.23 8.62 16.01
CA TYR A 358 -27.02 9.33 16.43
C TYR A 358 -27.33 10.05 17.75
N GLY A 359 -26.73 9.59 18.85
CA GLY A 359 -27.09 10.04 20.20
C GLY A 359 -28.59 9.83 20.47
N GLU A 360 -29.31 10.92 20.73
CA GLU A 360 -30.76 10.91 20.95
C GLU A 360 -31.57 11.10 19.65
N ASN A 361 -30.92 11.52 18.56
CA ASN A 361 -31.58 11.84 17.30
C ASN A 361 -31.75 10.59 16.43
N ARG A 362 -32.98 10.35 15.95
CA ARG A 362 -33.27 9.29 14.99
C ARG A 362 -33.05 9.79 13.56
N LEU A 363 -32.06 9.23 12.87
CA LEU A 363 -31.71 9.61 11.50
C LEU A 363 -32.72 9.06 10.48
N GLY A 364 -33.21 7.83 10.71
CA GLY A 364 -34.23 7.22 9.85
C GLY A 364 -34.14 5.69 9.75
N GLN A 365 -35.11 5.11 9.05
CA GLN A 365 -35.17 3.69 8.75
C GLN A 365 -34.52 3.39 7.39
N GLY A 366 -33.42 2.65 7.40
CA GLY A 366 -32.63 2.32 6.22
C GLY A 366 -31.54 3.34 5.90
N LYS A 367 -30.51 2.90 5.17
CA LYS A 367 -29.32 3.70 4.83
C LYS A 367 -29.70 4.95 4.01
N GLU A 368 -30.57 4.79 3.03
CA GLU A 368 -30.95 5.87 2.11
C GLU A 368 -31.69 7.03 2.81
N LYS A 369 -32.61 6.72 3.73
CA LYS A 369 -33.31 7.75 4.54
C LYS A 369 -32.35 8.45 5.50
N ALA A 370 -31.43 7.72 6.12
CA ALA A 370 -30.40 8.32 6.96
C ALA A 370 -29.50 9.27 6.17
N LEU A 371 -29.11 8.90 4.93
CA LEU A 371 -28.36 9.78 4.03
C LEU A 371 -29.16 11.02 3.62
N GLN A 372 -30.45 10.87 3.34
CA GLN A 372 -31.32 12.02 3.06
C GLN A 372 -31.37 12.99 4.24
N TYR A 373 -31.55 12.47 5.46
CA TYR A 373 -31.55 13.29 6.68
C TYR A 373 -30.23 14.06 6.86
N LEU A 374 -29.09 13.42 6.59
CA LEU A 374 -27.77 14.05 6.68
C LEU A 374 -27.55 15.12 5.60
N ARG A 375 -28.15 14.97 4.40
CA ARG A 375 -28.14 16.02 3.38
C ARG A 375 -28.96 17.24 3.81
N GLU A 376 -30.10 17.02 4.44
CA GLU A 376 -30.99 18.08 4.92
C GLU A 376 -30.42 18.81 6.15
N ASN A 377 -29.59 18.13 6.96
CA ASN A 377 -29.05 18.66 8.22
C ASN A 377 -27.50 18.65 8.23
N PRO A 378 -26.84 19.64 7.59
CA PRO A 378 -25.38 19.70 7.52
C PRO A 378 -24.71 19.95 8.89
N THR A 379 -25.43 20.52 9.86
CA THR A 379 -24.93 20.72 11.22
C THR A 379 -24.62 19.40 11.92
N VAL A 380 -25.53 18.43 11.82
CA VAL A 380 -25.36 17.07 12.37
C VAL A 380 -24.26 16.32 11.62
N CYS A 381 -24.17 16.50 10.30
CA CYS A 381 -23.10 15.91 9.50
C CYS A 381 -21.72 16.38 9.95
N ASN A 382 -21.54 17.69 10.17
CA ASN A 382 -20.27 18.26 10.62
C ASN A 382 -19.91 17.83 12.04
N ASP A 383 -20.90 17.72 12.93
CA ASP A 383 -20.70 17.22 14.29
C ASP A 383 -20.23 15.75 14.27
N MET A 384 -20.90 14.92 13.48
CA MET A 384 -20.53 13.52 13.28
C MET A 384 -19.14 13.37 12.65
N GLU A 385 -18.79 14.19 11.65
CA GLU A 385 -17.44 14.19 11.08
C GLU A 385 -16.38 14.57 12.12
N LYS A 386 -16.65 15.57 12.97
CA LYS A 386 -15.76 15.97 14.07
C LYS A 386 -15.62 14.88 15.13
N ALA A 387 -16.63 14.05 15.36
CA ALA A 387 -16.55 12.91 16.27
C ALA A 387 -15.73 11.75 15.69
N VAL A 388 -15.93 11.45 14.40
CA VAL A 388 -15.28 10.31 13.71
C VAL A 388 -13.79 10.57 13.45
N ARG A 389 -13.43 11.79 13.01
CA ARG A 389 -12.05 12.14 12.59
C ARG A 389 -10.95 11.94 13.68
N PRO A 390 -11.14 12.34 14.96
CA PRO A 390 -10.15 12.11 16.00
C PRO A 390 -10.05 10.61 16.36
N MET A 391 -11.16 9.89 16.40
CA MET A 391 -11.16 8.44 16.65
C MET A 391 -10.37 7.68 15.56
N MET A 392 -10.46 8.12 14.30
CA MET A 392 -9.62 7.57 13.22
C MET A 392 -8.12 7.74 13.48
N MET A 393 -7.71 8.88 14.02
CA MET A 393 -6.30 9.16 14.32
C MET A 393 -5.80 8.37 15.53
N ASP A 394 -6.62 8.20 16.58
CA ASP A 394 -6.22 7.50 17.80
C ASP A 394 -6.22 5.98 17.67
N VAL A 395 -7.13 5.39 16.87
CA VAL A 395 -7.02 3.98 16.47
C VAL A 395 -5.73 3.75 15.70
N SER A 396 -5.32 4.71 14.86
CA SER A 396 -4.04 4.62 14.15
C SER A 396 -2.85 4.66 15.11
N ARG A 397 -2.88 5.48 16.16
CA ARG A 397 -1.84 5.56 17.21
C ARG A 397 -1.78 4.31 18.08
N HIS A 398 -2.90 3.84 18.63
CA HIS A 398 -2.96 2.62 19.44
C HIS A 398 -2.55 1.38 18.63
N MET A 399 -2.94 1.31 17.35
CA MET A 399 -2.55 0.21 16.46
C MET A 399 -1.06 0.22 16.10
N SER A 400 -0.47 1.42 16.00
CA SER A 400 0.96 1.60 15.78
C SER A 400 1.79 1.21 17.01
N LEU A 401 1.35 1.62 18.20
CA LEU A 401 1.97 1.24 19.47
C LEU A 401 1.98 -0.28 19.70
N LEU A 402 0.86 -0.94 19.36
CA LEU A 402 0.76 -2.41 19.42
C LEU A 402 1.65 -3.12 18.38
N ALA A 403 1.93 -2.51 17.23
CA ALA A 403 2.84 -3.05 16.22
C ALA A 403 4.33 -2.84 16.59
N PHE A 404 4.64 -1.84 17.42
CA PHE A 404 5.98 -1.54 17.94
C PHE A 404 6.27 -2.12 19.33
N GLY A 405 5.37 -2.96 19.86
CA GLY A 405 5.63 -3.70 21.10
C GLY A 405 5.83 -2.81 22.33
N GLN A 406 4.98 -1.81 22.51
CA GLN A 406 4.83 -1.17 23.82
C GLN A 406 3.41 -1.42 24.32
N LEU A 407 3.27 -2.40 25.22
CA LEU A 407 2.15 -2.43 26.15
C LEU A 407 2.34 -1.26 27.12
N SER A 408 1.51 -0.23 27.00
CA SER A 408 1.28 0.67 28.13
C SER A 408 0.30 -0.03 29.07
N THR A 409 0.81 -0.65 30.14
CA THR A 409 0.02 -0.98 31.32
C THR A 409 -0.28 0.33 32.05
N ALA A 410 -1.49 0.83 31.90
CA ALA A 410 -2.03 1.89 32.74
C ALA A 410 -3.55 1.73 32.77
N GLU A 411 -4.02 0.80 33.60
CA GLU A 411 -5.38 0.75 34.18
C GLU A 411 -5.47 -0.51 35.04
N GLU A 412 -4.97 -0.43 36.28
CA GLU A 412 -5.35 -1.30 37.41
C GLU A 412 -4.63 -0.79 38.67
N GLU A 413 -5.22 0.17 39.37
CA GLU A 413 -5.00 0.41 40.81
C GLU A 413 -5.90 1.57 41.29
N GLN A 414 -7.21 1.33 41.44
CA GLN A 414 -8.08 2.09 42.35
C GLN A 414 -9.33 1.28 42.73
N ILE A 415 -9.19 0.02 43.18
CA ILE A 415 -10.24 -0.63 43.99
C ILE A 415 -9.54 -1.56 44.99
N ASN A 416 -9.30 -1.07 46.21
CA ASN A 416 -9.38 -1.77 47.49
C ASN A 416 -8.47 -1.08 48.51
N ASP A 417 -9.05 -0.20 49.32
CA ASP A 417 -8.65 0.00 50.72
C ASP A 417 -9.87 0.48 51.50
N GLU A 418 -10.77 -0.47 51.79
CA GLU A 418 -11.64 -0.43 52.97
C GLU A 418 -11.36 -1.70 53.78
N LYS A 419 -10.45 -1.60 54.76
CA LYS A 419 -10.61 -2.08 56.15
C LYS A 419 -9.37 -1.87 57.00
#